data_AF-A0A1Q9CWU9-F1
#
_entry.id   AF-A0A1Q9CWU9-F1
#
_cell.length_a   1.000
_cell.length_b   1.000
_cell.length_c   1.000
_cell.angle_alpha   90.00
_cell.angle_beta   90.00
_cell.angle_gamma   90.00
#
_symmetry.space_group_name_H-M   'P 1'
#
loop_
_entity.id
_entity.type
_entity.pdbx_description
1 polymer ?
#
loop_
_entity_poly.entity_id
_entity_poly.type
_entity_poly.pdbx_seq_one_letter_code
_entity_poly.pdbx_strand_id
1 'polypeptide(L)'
;MGQQGSISEPAPSFADVCGALEAGERATSSESLDSNLPKIPDKFQRLALLGHLEVDAEIARGISLRESLRQGGWLWLTCPAKLDEKSCAALWNRSRPVKRFDVFLSHAWMTAGRWKLLSLLMQSGSHQVLFVWVLGVGAAAALSLLGLLPSPWTFQARVDGLDVSIPFGPWILLASFLATFLGLVSAPYFPSTRRQSDICFVDVASIHQSDKDLMERGIYGIGGFLSISAELRVLWSAPYLSRLWCVFELAAFRTANPSGKITLSPLFVEMIVVMILLMQYFYLGIWWSLRTLRSEVCFDLSHALGVLPSFVVLHVLRKVHVVKHTLFSKLESFDISEAQCTSDFDKNFIRTAIVQWYGSEGAFTDFVRGPLRKELAASAHCCTFFDYELLLLSPVAASVLTVICGSWLGGLPHPAIAVQVVSTISLGLVWGRLSIKLSLCLCDRFAQPRWSDARDYLQTLLVFLIFAAFVFAATVLSRAAKSCSLKASLAFLLFGLLSSCLSSRLARMSWRL
;
A
#
# COMPACT_ATOMS: atom_id res chain seq x y z
N MET A 1 -4.92 -63.79 23.94
CA MET A 1 -5.40 -62.80 22.96
C MET A 1 -4.76 -61.47 23.34
N GLY A 2 -3.54 -61.13 22.91
CA GLY A 2 -3.14 -60.83 21.54
C GLY A 2 -3.13 -59.31 21.31
N GLN A 3 -2.36 -58.55 22.11
CA GLN A 3 -2.19 -57.10 21.95
C GLN A 3 -0.99 -56.82 21.01
N GLN A 4 -1.28 -56.25 19.84
CA GLN A 4 -0.28 -55.68 18.93
C GLN A 4 0.16 -54.31 19.45
N GLY A 5 1.46 -54.16 19.74
CA GLY A 5 2.09 -52.87 19.98
C GLY A 5 2.49 -52.23 18.65
N SER A 6 1.92 -51.06 18.35
CA SER A 6 2.41 -50.20 17.27
C SER A 6 3.56 -49.34 17.79
N ILE A 7 4.78 -49.63 17.35
CA ILE A 7 5.94 -48.78 17.56
C ILE A 7 5.81 -47.61 16.57
N SER A 8 5.53 -46.42 17.08
CA SER A 8 5.60 -45.18 16.31
C SER A 8 7.07 -44.75 16.17
N GLU A 9 7.59 -44.76 14.95
CA GLU A 9 8.87 -44.12 14.64
C GLU A 9 8.77 -42.61 14.87
N PRO A 10 9.76 -41.97 15.53
CA PRO A 10 9.78 -40.53 15.67
C PRO A 10 10.03 -39.87 14.31
N ALA A 11 9.24 -38.82 14.01
CA ALA A 11 9.47 -37.98 12.86
C ALA A 11 10.89 -37.36 12.90
N PRO A 12 11.62 -37.31 11.77
CA PRO A 12 12.97 -36.77 11.75
C PRO A 12 12.98 -35.31 12.19
N SER A 13 13.99 -34.95 12.99
CA SER A 13 14.15 -33.59 13.47
C SER A 13 14.55 -32.67 12.32
N PHE A 14 14.23 -31.38 12.42
CA PHE A 14 14.61 -30.37 11.42
C PHE A 14 16.13 -30.31 11.19
N ALA A 15 16.94 -30.77 12.16
CA ALA A 15 18.39 -30.88 12.03
C ALA A 15 18.81 -32.02 11.08
N ASP A 16 18.05 -33.11 11.01
CA ASP A 16 18.34 -34.26 10.15
C ASP A 16 18.09 -33.95 8.66
N VAL A 17 17.13 -33.06 8.39
CA VAL A 17 16.81 -32.59 7.01
C VAL A 17 17.87 -31.59 6.50
N CYS A 18 18.45 -30.77 7.38
CA CYS A 18 19.54 -29.85 7.00
C CYS A 18 20.87 -30.59 6.78
N GLY A 19 21.18 -31.61 7.58
CA GLY A 19 22.39 -32.41 7.42
C GLY A 19 22.43 -33.20 6.10
N ALA A 20 21.27 -33.65 5.60
CA ALA A 20 21.18 -34.39 4.34
C ALA A 20 21.35 -33.51 3.09
N LEU A 21 21.05 -32.21 3.18
CA LEU A 21 21.29 -31.26 2.08
C LEU A 21 22.76 -30.83 2.00
N GLU A 22 23.46 -30.72 3.14
CA GLU A 22 24.90 -30.38 3.16
C GLU A 22 25.81 -31.54 2.73
N ALA A 23 25.36 -32.79 2.83
CA ALA A 23 26.11 -33.97 2.37
C ALA A 23 25.98 -34.23 0.86
N GLY A 24 24.96 -33.70 0.18
CA GLY A 24 24.72 -33.88 -1.25
C GLY A 24 25.51 -32.92 -2.17
N GLU A 25 25.97 -31.77 -1.66
CA GLU A 25 26.65 -30.74 -2.45
C GLU A 25 28.19 -30.80 -2.40
N ARG A 26 28.80 -31.74 -1.65
CA ARG A 26 30.27 -31.86 -1.57
C ARG A 26 30.93 -32.76 -2.62
N ALA A 27 30.18 -33.28 -3.60
CA ALA A 27 30.70 -34.22 -4.60
C ALA A 27 30.75 -33.69 -6.04
N THR A 28 30.63 -32.38 -6.27
CA THR A 28 31.01 -31.76 -7.55
C THR A 28 32.42 -31.22 -7.45
N SER A 29 33.36 -32.01 -7.97
CA SER A 29 34.73 -31.65 -8.29
C SER A 29 34.81 -30.23 -8.86
N SER A 30 35.55 -29.37 -8.16
CA SER A 30 35.99 -28.08 -8.66
C SER A 30 36.90 -28.30 -9.87
N GLU A 31 36.32 -28.35 -11.06
CA GLU A 31 37.04 -27.97 -12.28
C GLU A 31 37.54 -26.54 -12.08
N SER A 32 38.86 -26.38 -12.16
CA SER A 32 39.55 -25.10 -12.09
C SER A 32 39.06 -24.21 -13.23
N LEU A 33 38.04 -23.39 -12.96
CA LEU A 33 37.65 -22.30 -13.84
C LEU A 33 38.87 -21.42 -14.11
N ASP A 34 39.13 -21.21 -15.40
CA ASP A 34 40.21 -20.41 -15.98
C ASP A 34 40.66 -19.22 -15.12
N SER A 35 41.94 -19.22 -14.74
CA SER A 35 42.62 -18.10 -14.07
C SER A 35 42.81 -16.86 -14.97
N ASN A 36 42.13 -16.81 -16.12
CA ASN A 36 42.23 -15.74 -17.12
C ASN A 36 41.07 -14.74 -17.09
N LEU A 37 40.16 -14.84 -16.11
CA LEU A 37 39.17 -13.78 -15.93
C LEU A 37 39.88 -12.47 -15.52
N PRO A 38 39.63 -11.35 -16.23
CA PRO A 38 40.27 -10.08 -15.91
C PRO A 38 39.97 -9.70 -14.46
N LYS A 39 41.03 -9.43 -13.68
CA LYS A 39 40.90 -8.95 -12.30
C LYS A 39 40.01 -7.72 -12.30
N ILE A 40 38.91 -7.80 -11.55
CA ILE A 40 37.97 -6.70 -11.40
C ILE A 40 38.72 -5.51 -10.80
N PRO A 41 38.63 -4.32 -11.41
CA PRO A 41 39.38 -3.16 -10.95
C PRO A 41 39.04 -2.82 -9.51
N ASP A 42 40.07 -2.53 -8.72
CA ASP A 42 39.94 -2.04 -7.35
C ASP A 42 39.09 -0.76 -7.30
N LYS A 43 38.51 -0.41 -6.15
CA LYS A 43 37.66 0.76 -5.99
C LYS A 43 38.30 2.06 -6.49
N PHE A 44 39.60 2.25 -6.24
CA PHE A 44 40.33 3.41 -6.76
C PHE A 44 40.45 3.38 -8.28
N GLN A 45 40.59 2.19 -8.86
CA GLN A 45 40.60 2.01 -10.31
C GLN A 45 39.22 2.25 -10.91
N ARG A 46 38.12 1.81 -10.27
CA ARG A 46 36.75 2.14 -10.73
C ARG A 46 36.48 3.64 -10.70
N LEU A 47 36.95 4.33 -9.65
CA LEU A 47 36.96 5.79 -9.57
C LEU A 47 37.74 6.43 -10.71
N ALA A 48 38.94 5.92 -11.00
CA ALA A 48 39.81 6.47 -12.05
C ALA A 48 39.30 6.17 -13.47
N LEU A 49 38.71 4.99 -13.68
CA LEU A 49 38.17 4.52 -14.96
C LEU A 49 36.75 5.02 -15.21
N LEU A 50 36.13 5.66 -14.22
CA LEU A 50 34.78 6.22 -14.31
C LEU A 50 33.71 5.18 -14.69
N GLY A 51 33.97 3.90 -14.38
CA GLY A 51 33.11 2.74 -14.64
C GLY A 51 31.89 2.66 -13.72
N HIS A 52 31.32 3.80 -13.31
CA HIS A 52 30.24 3.86 -12.32
C HIS A 52 28.96 3.11 -12.75
N LEU A 53 28.77 2.91 -14.06
CA LEU A 53 27.60 2.24 -14.63
C LEU A 53 27.92 0.82 -15.12
N GLU A 54 29.15 0.35 -14.95
CA GLU A 54 29.55 -1.00 -15.31
C GLU A 54 28.97 -2.01 -14.32
N VAL A 55 28.38 -3.07 -14.86
CA VAL A 55 27.70 -4.10 -14.06
C VAL A 55 28.73 -5.13 -13.63
N ASP A 56 28.91 -5.26 -12.32
CA ASP A 56 29.63 -6.38 -11.75
C ASP A 56 28.70 -7.62 -11.73
N ALA A 57 28.71 -8.37 -12.84
CA ALA A 57 27.78 -9.47 -13.06
C ALA A 57 27.93 -10.62 -12.05
N GLU A 58 29.10 -10.74 -11.39
CA GLU A 58 29.36 -11.78 -10.38
C GLU A 58 28.56 -11.55 -9.10
N ILE A 59 28.36 -10.29 -8.73
CA ILE A 59 27.69 -9.90 -7.48
C ILE A 59 26.28 -9.36 -7.71
N ALA A 60 25.82 -9.28 -8.97
CA ALA A 60 24.47 -8.86 -9.31
C ALA A 60 23.45 -9.89 -8.81
N ARG A 61 22.84 -9.61 -7.65
CA ARG A 61 21.86 -10.49 -7.01
C ARG A 61 20.54 -9.80 -6.75
N GLY A 62 19.44 -10.51 -6.99
CA GLY A 62 18.08 -10.02 -6.78
C GLY A 62 17.26 -10.97 -5.91
N ILE A 63 16.23 -10.44 -5.26
CA ILE A 63 15.25 -11.20 -4.47
C ILE A 63 13.87 -10.95 -5.06
N SER A 64 12.95 -11.92 -4.97
CA SER A 64 11.55 -11.65 -5.32
C SER A 64 10.96 -10.64 -4.34
N LEU A 65 10.19 -9.66 -4.83
CA LEU A 65 9.49 -8.71 -3.98
C LEU A 65 8.63 -9.43 -2.94
N ARG A 66 7.91 -10.48 -3.32
CA ARG A 66 7.08 -11.26 -2.38
C ARG A 66 7.92 -11.96 -1.33
N GLU A 67 9.04 -12.55 -1.73
CA GLU A 67 9.98 -13.18 -0.80
C GLU A 67 10.48 -12.18 0.25
N SER A 68 10.76 -10.93 -0.15
CA SER A 68 11.14 -9.86 0.79
C SER A 68 10.03 -9.50 1.81
N LEU A 69 8.76 -9.80 1.50
CA LEU A 69 7.59 -9.51 2.32
C LEU A 69 7.11 -10.71 3.16
N ARG A 70 7.63 -11.92 2.90
CA ARG A 70 7.33 -13.11 3.71
C ARG A 70 7.88 -12.97 5.13
N GLN A 71 7.43 -13.85 6.03
CA GLN A 71 7.79 -13.83 7.45
C GLN A 71 7.47 -12.48 8.11
N GLY A 72 6.31 -11.91 7.76
CA GLY A 72 5.87 -10.61 8.27
C GLY A 72 6.75 -9.44 7.82
N GLY A 73 7.48 -9.58 6.72
CA GLY A 73 8.37 -8.55 6.21
C GLY A 73 9.53 -8.21 7.12
N TRP A 74 10.02 -9.20 7.87
CA TRP A 74 11.12 -9.02 8.84
C TRP A 74 12.34 -8.30 8.26
N LEU A 75 12.65 -8.54 6.97
CA LEU A 75 13.68 -7.83 6.20
C LEU A 75 13.50 -6.30 6.27
N TRP A 76 12.27 -5.82 6.13
CA TRP A 76 11.95 -4.40 6.13
C TRP A 76 11.89 -3.81 7.54
N LEU A 77 11.53 -4.62 8.54
CA LEU A 77 11.36 -4.19 9.93
C LEU A 77 12.69 -4.06 10.67
N THR A 78 13.75 -4.73 10.20
CA THR A 78 15.04 -4.79 10.87
C THR A 78 16.05 -3.86 10.20
N CYS A 79 16.77 -3.07 11.01
CA CYS A 79 17.86 -2.25 10.50
C CYS A 79 19.08 -3.15 10.21
N PRO A 80 19.73 -3.04 9.03
CA PRO A 80 20.90 -3.86 8.69
C PRO A 80 22.00 -3.79 9.74
N ALA A 81 22.22 -2.60 10.33
CA ALA A 81 23.21 -2.39 11.37
C ALA A 81 22.97 -3.15 12.70
N LYS A 82 21.79 -3.77 12.86
CA LYS A 82 21.44 -4.58 14.05
C LYS A 82 21.45 -6.08 13.78
N LEU A 83 21.72 -6.49 12.54
CA LEU A 83 21.76 -7.89 12.17
C LEU A 83 23.09 -8.51 12.62
N ASP A 84 23.02 -9.73 13.14
CA ASP A 84 24.21 -10.54 13.35
C ASP A 84 24.71 -11.11 12.02
N GLU A 85 25.97 -11.53 12.00
CA GLU A 85 26.64 -12.02 10.80
C GLU A 85 25.90 -13.20 10.15
N LYS A 86 25.30 -14.09 10.97
CA LYS A 86 24.51 -15.22 10.52
C LYS A 86 23.23 -14.79 9.81
N SER A 87 22.50 -13.80 10.35
CA SER A 87 21.31 -13.27 9.68
C SER A 87 21.66 -12.53 8.39
N CYS A 88 22.77 -11.80 8.36
CA CYS A 88 23.30 -11.17 7.15
C CYS A 88 23.58 -12.19 6.05
N ALA A 89 24.29 -13.28 6.38
CA ALA A 89 24.55 -14.38 5.44
C ALA A 89 23.24 -15.06 4.98
N ALA A 90 22.30 -15.29 5.90
CA ALA A 90 20.99 -15.86 5.56
C ALA A 90 20.20 -14.96 4.59
N LEU A 91 20.25 -13.63 4.75
CA LEU A 91 19.60 -12.70 3.83
C LEU A 91 20.25 -12.72 2.44
N TRP A 92 21.58 -12.74 2.38
CA TRP A 92 22.32 -12.86 1.12
C TRP A 92 22.00 -14.17 0.38
N ASN A 93 21.88 -15.29 1.11
CA ASN A 93 21.53 -16.59 0.53
C ASN A 93 20.09 -16.64 0.00
N ARG A 94 19.20 -15.73 0.44
CA ARG A 94 17.84 -15.60 -0.10
C ARG A 94 17.78 -14.82 -1.42
N SER A 95 18.77 -13.98 -1.71
CA SER A 95 18.91 -13.42 -3.05
C SER A 95 19.56 -14.43 -3.98
N ARG A 96 19.40 -14.26 -5.30
CA ARG A 96 19.97 -15.15 -6.33
C ARG A 96 20.70 -14.33 -7.38
N PRO A 97 21.72 -14.87 -8.05
CA PRO A 97 22.36 -14.20 -9.18
C PRO A 97 21.32 -13.87 -10.28
N VAL A 98 21.39 -12.66 -10.81
CA VAL A 98 20.44 -12.18 -11.83
C VAL A 98 21.16 -11.38 -12.91
N LYS A 99 20.64 -11.47 -14.13
CA LYS A 99 21.14 -10.66 -15.27
C LYS A 99 20.47 -9.28 -15.35
N ARG A 100 19.33 -9.11 -14.68
CA ARG A 100 18.48 -7.92 -14.77
C ARG A 100 17.57 -7.83 -13.54
N PHE A 101 17.19 -6.62 -13.16
CA PHE A 101 16.14 -6.35 -12.17
C PHE A 101 14.86 -5.87 -12.85
N ASP A 102 13.71 -6.33 -12.37
CA ASP A 102 12.41 -5.77 -12.74
C ASP A 102 12.20 -4.43 -12.04
N VAL A 103 12.60 -4.34 -10.76
CA VAL A 103 12.45 -3.13 -9.95
C VAL A 103 13.67 -2.91 -9.05
N PHE A 104 14.26 -1.72 -9.07
CA PHE A 104 15.19 -1.27 -8.05
C PHE A 104 14.43 -0.53 -6.94
N LEU A 105 14.45 -1.05 -5.71
CA LEU A 105 13.73 -0.43 -4.58
C LEU A 105 14.64 0.55 -3.84
N SER A 106 14.57 1.82 -4.23
CA SER A 106 15.29 2.90 -3.54
C SER A 106 14.50 3.43 -2.35
N HIS A 107 15.17 3.61 -1.21
CA HIS A 107 14.51 4.03 0.01
C HIS A 107 15.48 4.62 1.06
N ALA A 108 14.93 5.30 2.08
CA ALA A 108 15.72 5.79 3.21
C ALA A 108 15.64 4.85 4.42
N TRP A 109 16.79 4.42 4.96
CA TRP A 109 16.85 3.56 6.16
C TRP A 109 16.31 4.22 7.43
N MET A 110 16.40 5.56 7.52
CA MET A 110 15.82 6.33 8.63
C MET A 110 14.29 6.20 8.72
N THR A 111 13.63 5.86 7.62
CA THR A 111 12.18 5.70 7.60
C THR A 111 11.80 4.35 8.17
N ALA A 112 10.88 4.38 9.16
CA ALA A 112 10.46 3.18 9.87
C ALA A 112 9.98 2.07 8.92
N GLY A 113 10.55 0.88 9.10
CA GLY A 113 10.33 -0.29 8.27
C GLY A 113 8.87 -0.69 8.06
N ARG A 114 8.05 -0.54 9.10
CA ARG A 114 6.61 -0.86 9.08
C ARG A 114 5.85 -0.13 7.97
N TRP A 115 6.25 1.10 7.63
CA TRP A 115 5.59 1.87 6.58
C TRP A 115 6.01 1.41 5.18
N LYS A 116 7.27 1.01 5.01
CA LYS A 116 7.76 0.38 3.77
C LYS A 116 7.05 -0.96 3.55
N LEU A 117 7.00 -1.79 4.59
CA LEU A 117 6.29 -3.06 4.57
C LEU A 117 4.81 -2.89 4.21
N LEU A 118 4.10 -1.99 4.89
CA LEU A 118 2.69 -1.73 4.61
C LEU A 118 2.48 -1.28 3.16
N SER A 119 3.30 -0.33 2.70
CA SER A 119 3.23 0.20 1.33
C SER A 119 3.44 -0.91 0.29
N LEU A 120 4.50 -1.72 0.46
CA LEU A 120 4.82 -2.81 -0.45
C LEU A 120 3.79 -3.95 -0.42
N LEU A 121 3.26 -4.33 0.76
CA LEU A 121 2.21 -5.33 0.88
C LEU A 121 0.94 -4.92 0.13
N MET A 122 0.53 -3.66 0.29
CA MET A 122 -0.67 -3.14 -0.36
C MET A 122 -0.47 -2.99 -1.88
N GLN A 123 0.68 -2.48 -2.32
CA GLN A 123 0.99 -2.32 -3.75
C GLN A 123 1.09 -3.65 -4.49
N SER A 124 1.65 -4.68 -3.85
CA SER A 124 1.81 -6.00 -4.46
C SER A 124 0.63 -6.95 -4.24
N GLY A 125 -0.18 -6.68 -3.20
CA GLY A 125 -1.18 -7.61 -2.67
C GLY A 125 -2.64 -7.18 -2.77
N SER A 126 -2.95 -5.95 -3.20
CA SER A 126 -4.33 -5.43 -3.19
C SER A 126 -5.33 -6.29 -3.97
N HIS A 127 -4.93 -6.89 -5.09
CA HIS A 127 -5.77 -7.80 -5.86
C HIS A 127 -6.03 -9.12 -5.12
N GLN A 128 -5.03 -9.65 -4.42
CA GLN A 128 -5.14 -10.85 -3.60
C GLN A 128 -6.04 -10.59 -2.40
N VAL A 129 -5.92 -9.40 -1.78
CA VAL A 129 -6.83 -8.95 -0.71
C VAL A 129 -8.28 -8.96 -1.20
N LEU A 130 -8.54 -8.37 -2.37
CA LEU A 130 -9.87 -8.37 -2.97
C LEU A 130 -10.37 -9.78 -3.30
N PHE A 131 -9.51 -10.65 -3.81
CA PHE A 131 -9.87 -12.04 -4.11
C PHE A 131 -10.29 -12.80 -2.86
N VAL A 132 -9.46 -12.79 -1.80
CA VAL A 132 -9.78 -13.42 -0.52
C VAL A 132 -11.03 -12.80 0.10
N TRP A 133 -11.19 -11.48 -0.01
CA TRP A 133 -12.39 -10.77 0.41
C TRP A 133 -13.65 -11.25 -0.29
N VAL A 134 -13.64 -11.37 -1.63
CA VAL A 134 -14.79 -11.87 -2.41
C VAL A 134 -15.16 -13.29 -1.96
N LEU A 135 -14.18 -14.16 -1.75
CA LEU A 135 -14.43 -15.52 -1.27
C LEU A 135 -15.05 -15.54 0.13
N GLY A 136 -14.46 -14.79 1.08
CA GLY A 136 -14.93 -14.74 2.47
C GLY A 136 -16.33 -14.15 2.60
N VAL A 137 -16.57 -13.01 1.94
CA VAL A 137 -17.88 -12.34 1.94
C VAL A 137 -18.92 -13.13 1.18
N GLY A 138 -18.57 -13.72 0.03
CA GLY A 138 -19.46 -14.58 -0.76
C GLY A 138 -19.88 -15.82 0.02
N ALA A 139 -18.94 -16.50 0.69
CA ALA A 139 -19.24 -17.64 1.55
C ALA A 139 -20.17 -17.26 2.71
N ALA A 140 -19.86 -16.18 3.43
CA ALA A 140 -20.70 -15.71 4.53
C ALA A 140 -22.12 -15.34 4.05
N ALA A 141 -22.26 -14.71 2.88
CA ALA A 141 -23.55 -14.38 2.30
C ALA A 141 -24.34 -15.64 1.90
N ALA A 142 -23.70 -16.61 1.25
CA ALA A 142 -24.32 -17.88 0.89
C ALA A 142 -24.81 -18.65 2.12
N LEU A 143 -23.95 -18.80 3.15
CA LEU A 143 -24.33 -19.46 4.40
C LEU A 143 -25.47 -18.72 5.13
N SER A 144 -25.52 -17.39 5.03
CA SER A 144 -26.64 -16.60 5.58
C SER A 144 -27.95 -16.90 4.82
N LEU A 145 -27.91 -16.89 3.49
CA LEU A 145 -29.08 -17.16 2.64
C LEU A 145 -29.61 -18.59 2.79
N LEU A 146 -28.73 -19.54 3.07
CA LEU A 146 -29.10 -20.93 3.37
C LEU A 146 -29.64 -21.12 4.80
N GLY A 147 -29.65 -20.07 5.63
CA GLY A 147 -30.10 -20.16 7.02
C GLY A 147 -29.15 -20.93 7.95
N LEU A 148 -27.91 -21.20 7.51
CA LEU A 148 -26.91 -21.91 8.32
C LEU A 148 -26.24 -21.00 9.34
N LEU A 149 -26.13 -19.70 9.03
CA LEU A 149 -25.66 -18.70 9.99
C LEU A 149 -26.84 -18.09 10.74
N PRO A 150 -26.80 -18.04 12.08
CA PRO A 150 -27.90 -17.52 12.87
C PRO A 150 -28.09 -16.02 12.63
N SER A 151 -29.33 -15.54 12.67
CA SER A 151 -29.65 -14.11 12.60
C SER A 151 -30.13 -13.64 13.98
N PRO A 152 -29.23 -13.38 14.95
CA PRO A 152 -29.59 -13.12 16.35
C PRO A 152 -30.33 -11.80 16.55
N TRP A 153 -30.34 -10.91 15.55
CA TRP A 153 -30.94 -9.60 15.65
C TRP A 153 -31.98 -9.36 14.57
N THR A 154 -32.84 -8.38 14.83
CA THR A 154 -33.77 -7.86 13.83
C THR A 154 -33.72 -6.34 13.84
N PHE A 155 -33.87 -5.73 12.66
CA PHE A 155 -34.07 -4.29 12.54
C PHE A 155 -35.37 -4.00 11.80
N GLN A 156 -36.04 -2.91 12.17
CA GLN A 156 -37.25 -2.47 11.48
C GLN A 156 -36.86 -1.70 10.23
N ALA A 157 -37.49 -2.03 9.11
CA ALA A 157 -37.37 -1.31 7.86
C ALA A 157 -38.75 -0.88 7.38
N ARG A 158 -38.93 0.43 7.24
CA ARG A 158 -40.05 0.99 6.49
C ARG A 158 -39.72 0.96 4.99
N VAL A 159 -40.50 0.24 4.20
CA VAL A 159 -40.41 0.21 2.73
C VAL A 159 -41.81 0.30 2.16
N ASP A 160 -42.08 1.34 1.37
CA ASP A 160 -43.39 1.54 0.74
C ASP A 160 -44.58 1.53 1.74
N GLY A 161 -44.39 2.18 2.90
CA GLY A 161 -45.38 2.23 3.98
C GLY A 161 -45.51 0.95 4.81
N LEU A 162 -44.83 -0.14 4.45
CA LEU A 162 -44.80 -1.38 5.22
C LEU A 162 -43.65 -1.35 6.23
N ASP A 163 -43.97 -1.57 7.50
CA ASP A 163 -42.99 -1.78 8.57
C ASP A 163 -42.69 -3.28 8.68
N VAL A 164 -41.52 -3.70 8.19
CA VAL A 164 -41.10 -5.12 8.18
C VAL A 164 -39.90 -5.32 9.09
N SER A 165 -39.94 -6.38 9.90
CA SER A 165 -38.80 -6.80 10.72
C SER A 165 -37.85 -7.66 9.89
N ILE A 166 -36.65 -7.16 9.65
CA ILE A 166 -35.63 -7.82 8.83
C ILE A 166 -34.66 -8.58 9.75
N PRO A 167 -34.47 -9.90 9.59
CA PRO A 167 -33.44 -10.65 10.31
C PRO A 167 -32.04 -10.21 9.87
N PHE A 168 -31.13 -10.14 10.84
CA PHE A 168 -29.77 -9.64 10.65
C PHE A 168 -28.76 -10.41 11.51
N GLY A 169 -27.57 -10.64 10.95
CA GLY A 169 -26.40 -11.16 11.66
C GLY A 169 -25.12 -10.41 11.24
N PRO A 170 -24.08 -10.40 12.08
CA PRO A 170 -22.85 -9.62 11.84
C PRO A 170 -21.91 -10.29 10.83
N TRP A 171 -22.25 -11.50 10.39
CA TRP A 171 -21.30 -12.44 9.80
C TRP A 171 -20.66 -11.95 8.51
N ILE A 172 -21.42 -11.30 7.63
CA ILE A 172 -20.91 -10.78 6.36
C ILE A 172 -19.91 -9.65 6.61
N LEU A 173 -20.18 -8.75 7.57
CA LEU A 173 -19.27 -7.67 7.92
C LEU A 173 -18.00 -8.17 8.65
N LEU A 174 -18.15 -9.16 9.54
CA LEU A 174 -17.01 -9.81 10.19
C LEU A 174 -16.14 -10.57 9.19
N ALA A 175 -16.77 -11.34 8.28
CA ALA A 175 -16.08 -12.02 7.19
C ALA A 175 -15.37 -11.02 6.28
N SER A 176 -15.99 -9.87 5.98
CA SER A 176 -15.35 -8.78 5.24
C SER A 176 -14.07 -8.31 5.93
N PHE A 177 -14.13 -7.95 7.20
CA PHE A 177 -12.96 -7.49 7.96
C PHE A 177 -11.85 -8.54 8.02
N LEU A 178 -12.20 -9.77 8.40
CA LEU A 178 -11.25 -10.88 8.52
C LEU A 178 -10.63 -11.23 7.17
N ALA A 179 -11.41 -11.30 6.10
CA ALA A 179 -10.92 -11.63 4.77
C ALA A 179 -10.03 -10.52 4.19
N THR A 180 -10.31 -9.24 4.47
CA THR A 180 -9.40 -8.13 4.13
C THR A 180 -8.04 -8.33 4.83
N PHE A 181 -8.04 -8.59 6.14
CA PHE A 181 -6.81 -8.77 6.91
C PHE A 181 -6.04 -10.03 6.47
N LEU A 182 -6.73 -11.17 6.37
CA LEU A 182 -6.14 -12.43 5.93
C LEU A 182 -5.59 -12.32 4.51
N GLY A 183 -6.32 -11.67 3.61
CA GLY A 183 -5.86 -11.41 2.24
C GLY A 183 -4.57 -10.59 2.19
N LEU A 184 -4.41 -9.61 3.09
CA LEU A 184 -3.21 -8.79 3.16
C LEU A 184 -2.00 -9.59 3.67
N VAL A 185 -2.19 -10.34 4.75
CA VAL A 185 -1.11 -11.14 5.37
C VAL A 185 -0.70 -12.32 4.49
N SER A 186 -1.66 -12.90 3.74
CA SER A 186 -1.40 -14.02 2.84
C SER A 186 -0.89 -13.61 1.46
N ALA A 187 -1.02 -12.33 1.06
CA ALA A 187 -0.63 -11.85 -0.27
C ALA A 187 0.79 -12.26 -0.72
N PRO A 188 1.85 -12.21 0.12
CA PRO A 188 3.20 -12.64 -0.26
C PRO A 188 3.35 -14.14 -0.56
N TYR A 189 2.37 -14.96 -0.16
CA TYR A 189 2.38 -16.41 -0.32
C TYR A 189 1.57 -16.88 -1.53
N PHE A 190 0.73 -16.02 -2.11
CA PHE A 190 0.05 -16.35 -3.35
C PHE A 190 1.05 -16.49 -4.51
N PRO A 191 0.81 -17.39 -5.46
CA PRO A 191 1.60 -17.46 -6.70
C PRO A 191 1.44 -16.18 -7.50
N SER A 192 2.45 -15.83 -8.30
CA SER A 192 2.32 -14.67 -9.20
C SER A 192 1.32 -14.98 -10.29
N THR A 193 0.14 -14.35 -10.21
CA THR A 193 -0.89 -14.45 -11.25
C THR A 193 -0.49 -13.72 -12.52
N ARG A 194 0.47 -12.78 -12.45
CA ARG A 194 1.06 -12.13 -13.62
C ARG A 194 2.35 -12.83 -14.01
N ARG A 195 2.52 -13.11 -15.30
CA ARG A 195 3.76 -13.68 -15.89
C ARG A 195 5.00 -12.77 -15.76
N GLN A 196 4.86 -11.57 -15.23
CA GLN A 196 5.99 -10.68 -14.99
C GLN A 196 6.77 -11.18 -13.79
N SER A 197 8.08 -11.38 -13.99
CA SER A 197 9.05 -11.56 -12.93
C SER A 197 8.93 -10.39 -11.93
N ASP A 198 9.12 -10.68 -10.65
CA ASP A 198 9.09 -9.69 -9.56
C ASP A 198 10.44 -9.58 -8.85
N ILE A 199 11.52 -9.83 -9.60
CA ILE A 199 12.89 -9.76 -9.11
C ILE A 199 13.22 -8.29 -8.86
N CYS A 200 13.46 -7.95 -7.61
CA CYS A 200 13.89 -6.63 -7.20
C CYS A 200 15.31 -6.64 -6.64
N PHE A 201 15.96 -5.48 -6.78
CA PHE A 201 17.14 -5.14 -6.00
C PHE A 201 16.70 -4.56 -4.67
N VAL A 202 17.16 -5.17 -3.57
CA VAL A 202 16.98 -4.67 -2.21
C VAL A 202 18.33 -4.71 -1.52
N ASP A 203 18.93 -3.55 -1.29
CA ASP A 203 20.30 -3.37 -0.78
C ASP A 203 20.71 -4.38 0.32
N VAL A 204 19.92 -4.56 1.37
CA VAL A 204 20.27 -5.47 2.48
C VAL A 204 20.34 -6.96 2.08
N ALA A 205 19.61 -7.38 1.05
CA ALA A 205 19.62 -8.76 0.56
C ALA A 205 20.51 -8.94 -0.69
N SER A 206 20.67 -7.88 -1.46
CA SER A 206 21.38 -7.85 -2.74
C SER A 206 22.85 -7.45 -2.64
N ILE A 207 23.28 -6.88 -1.50
CA ILE A 207 24.69 -6.56 -1.18
C ILE A 207 25.11 -7.42 0.02
N HIS A 208 26.30 -8.03 -0.07
CA HIS A 208 26.80 -8.90 1.00
C HIS A 208 27.12 -8.05 2.23
N GLN A 209 26.41 -8.27 3.35
CA GLN A 209 26.54 -7.39 4.53
C GLN A 209 27.70 -7.77 5.46
N SER A 210 28.27 -8.98 5.33
CA SER A 210 29.32 -9.50 6.24
C SER A 210 30.74 -9.48 5.66
N ASP A 211 30.88 -9.48 4.34
CA ASP A 211 32.16 -9.58 3.63
C ASP A 211 32.45 -8.17 3.13
N LYS A 212 33.53 -7.56 3.64
CA LYS A 212 33.82 -6.15 3.40
C LYS A 212 34.10 -5.87 1.93
N ASP A 213 34.77 -6.77 1.23
CA ASP A 213 35.17 -6.58 -0.16
C ASP A 213 33.95 -6.69 -1.07
N LEU A 214 33.09 -7.69 -0.83
CA LEU A 214 31.83 -7.83 -1.57
C LEU A 214 30.83 -6.72 -1.23
N MET A 215 30.78 -6.28 0.03
CA MET A 215 29.95 -5.14 0.45
C MET A 215 30.38 -3.87 -0.30
N GLU A 216 31.69 -3.61 -0.32
CA GLU A 216 32.28 -2.46 -0.99
C GLU A 216 32.03 -2.49 -2.50
N ARG A 217 32.30 -3.64 -3.16
CA ARG A 217 31.97 -3.83 -4.59
C ARG A 217 30.48 -3.62 -4.87
N GLY A 218 29.60 -4.07 -3.97
CA GLY A 218 28.16 -3.88 -4.07
C GLY A 218 27.75 -2.41 -3.97
N ILE A 219 28.24 -1.69 -2.94
CA ILE A 219 27.92 -0.27 -2.72
C ILE A 219 28.39 0.60 -3.89
N TYR A 220 29.66 0.46 -4.30
CA TYR A 220 30.19 1.25 -5.41
C TYR A 220 29.80 0.70 -6.80
N GLY A 221 29.13 -0.46 -6.84
CA GLY A 221 28.51 -1.06 -8.04
C GLY A 221 27.04 -0.70 -8.24
N ILE A 222 26.42 0.09 -7.34
CA ILE A 222 24.98 0.45 -7.41
C ILE A 222 24.61 1.07 -8.76
N GLY A 223 25.46 1.90 -9.35
CA GLY A 223 25.19 2.50 -10.66
C GLY A 223 25.06 1.45 -11.78
N GLY A 224 25.85 0.38 -11.73
CA GLY A 224 25.69 -0.79 -12.60
C GLY A 224 24.38 -1.53 -12.35
N PHE A 225 23.99 -1.75 -11.09
CA PHE A 225 22.70 -2.40 -10.80
C PHE A 225 21.51 -1.56 -11.30
N LEU A 226 21.60 -0.24 -11.22
CA LEU A 226 20.60 0.67 -11.79
C LEU A 226 20.55 0.60 -13.32
N SER A 227 21.69 0.45 -14.00
CA SER A 227 21.74 0.34 -15.47
C SER A 227 21.04 -0.91 -16.02
N ILE A 228 20.99 -1.99 -15.24
CA ILE A 228 20.25 -3.22 -15.57
C ILE A 228 18.87 -3.31 -14.90
N SER A 229 18.34 -2.22 -14.35
CA SER A 229 17.01 -2.19 -13.73
C SER A 229 15.95 -1.65 -14.70
N ALA A 230 14.81 -2.33 -14.83
CA ALA A 230 13.72 -1.88 -15.71
C ALA A 230 12.94 -0.67 -15.14
N GLU A 231 12.82 -0.59 -13.81
CA GLU A 231 12.13 0.47 -13.08
C GLU A 231 12.93 0.86 -11.84
N LEU A 232 13.08 2.16 -11.58
CA LEU A 232 13.49 2.68 -10.27
C LEU A 232 12.23 3.04 -9.48
N ARG A 233 11.95 2.32 -8.40
CA ARG A 233 10.83 2.63 -7.51
C ARG A 233 11.34 3.22 -6.22
N VAL A 234 10.95 4.47 -5.99
CA VAL A 234 11.35 5.25 -4.82
C VAL A 234 10.27 5.16 -3.75
N LEU A 235 10.57 4.51 -2.64
CA LEU A 235 9.74 4.53 -1.44
C LEU A 235 9.86 5.89 -0.74
N TRP A 236 9.08 6.84 -1.23
CA TRP A 236 9.31 8.26 -0.99
C TRP A 236 8.84 8.68 0.41
N SER A 237 9.77 9.30 1.14
CA SER A 237 9.58 9.73 2.52
C SER A 237 10.33 11.03 2.78
N ALA A 238 9.98 11.74 3.86
CA ALA A 238 10.55 13.05 4.20
C ALA A 238 12.09 13.14 4.20
N PRO A 239 12.86 12.14 4.69
CA PRO A 239 14.31 12.17 4.68
C PRO A 239 14.95 11.67 3.38
N TYR A 240 14.17 11.27 2.37
CA TYR A 240 14.73 10.66 1.16
C TYR A 240 15.65 11.62 0.39
N LEU A 241 15.15 12.83 0.08
CA LEU A 241 15.92 13.83 -0.69
C LEU A 241 17.03 14.50 0.12
N SER A 242 17.06 14.32 1.45
CA SER A 242 18.16 14.81 2.27
C SER A 242 19.34 13.85 2.32
N ARG A 243 19.26 12.65 1.72
CA ARG A 243 20.36 11.67 1.69
C ARG A 243 21.03 11.66 0.32
N LEU A 244 22.34 11.90 0.31
CA LEU A 244 23.12 12.03 -0.93
C LEU A 244 23.10 10.74 -1.76
N TRP A 245 23.17 9.56 -1.14
CA TRP A 245 23.04 8.27 -1.83
C TRP A 245 21.68 8.08 -2.54
N CYS A 246 20.57 8.47 -1.91
CA CYS A 246 19.23 8.35 -2.51
C CYS A 246 19.07 9.30 -3.72
N VAL A 247 19.72 10.47 -3.68
CA VAL A 247 19.76 11.42 -4.79
C VAL A 247 20.68 10.91 -5.91
N PHE A 248 21.82 10.33 -5.56
CA PHE A 248 22.73 9.68 -6.50
C PHE A 248 22.02 8.57 -7.28
N GLU A 249 21.20 7.74 -6.64
CA GLU A 249 20.45 6.68 -7.32
C GLU A 249 19.50 7.24 -8.39
N LEU A 250 18.84 8.38 -8.14
CA LEU A 250 18.02 9.06 -9.15
C LEU A 250 18.86 9.55 -10.33
N ALA A 251 20.01 10.15 -10.04
CA ALA A 251 20.95 10.66 -11.03
C ALA A 251 21.49 9.52 -11.90
N ALA A 252 22.06 8.51 -11.26
CA ALA A 252 22.65 7.34 -11.88
C ALA A 252 21.62 6.59 -12.74
N PHE A 253 20.40 6.39 -12.24
CA PHE A 253 19.35 5.73 -13.00
C PHE A 253 18.97 6.50 -14.25
N ARG A 254 18.81 7.83 -14.17
CA ARG A 254 18.45 8.62 -15.36
C ARG A 254 19.60 8.66 -16.37
N THR A 255 20.84 8.77 -15.92
CA THR A 255 22.02 8.71 -16.79
C THR A 255 22.12 7.37 -17.51
N ALA A 256 21.94 6.27 -16.77
CA ALA A 256 22.03 4.92 -17.32
C ALA A 256 20.81 4.51 -18.16
N ASN A 257 19.63 5.00 -17.79
CA ASN A 257 18.35 4.71 -18.43
C ASN A 257 17.59 6.01 -18.72
N PRO A 258 17.94 6.74 -19.80
CA PRO A 258 17.28 8.02 -20.12
C PRO A 258 15.76 7.91 -20.27
N SER A 259 15.27 6.80 -20.82
CA SER A 259 13.85 6.46 -20.97
C SER A 259 13.31 5.52 -19.89
N GLY A 260 14.13 5.19 -18.89
CA GLY A 260 13.76 4.32 -17.78
C GLY A 260 12.60 4.90 -16.97
N LYS A 261 11.78 3.99 -16.42
CA LYS A 261 10.61 4.37 -15.61
C LYS A 261 11.04 4.66 -14.17
N ILE A 262 10.77 5.87 -13.69
CA ILE A 262 10.88 6.22 -12.27
C ILE A 262 9.47 6.28 -11.67
N THR A 263 9.21 5.45 -10.67
CA THR A 263 7.95 5.44 -9.92
C THR A 263 8.17 6.00 -8.52
N LEU A 264 7.51 7.10 -8.17
CA LEU A 264 7.43 7.53 -6.77
C LEU A 264 6.28 6.81 -6.08
N SER A 265 6.60 6.17 -4.96
CA SER A 265 5.63 5.51 -4.08
C SER A 265 5.66 6.19 -2.72
N PRO A 266 4.87 7.26 -2.51
CA PRO A 266 4.83 7.95 -1.23
C PRO A 266 4.25 7.02 -0.15
N LEU A 267 5.02 6.75 0.89
CA LEU A 267 4.67 5.76 1.92
C LEU A 267 3.39 6.07 2.70
N PHE A 268 2.90 7.31 2.61
CA PHE A 268 1.69 7.72 3.30
C PHE A 268 0.40 7.31 2.55
N VAL A 269 0.46 6.97 1.27
CA VAL A 269 -0.75 6.64 0.48
C VAL A 269 -1.41 5.39 1.04
N GLU A 270 -0.66 4.31 1.25
CA GLU A 270 -1.21 3.07 1.78
C GLU A 270 -1.63 3.19 3.26
N MET A 271 -0.96 4.07 4.02
CA MET A 271 -1.40 4.42 5.37
C MET A 271 -2.79 5.08 5.35
N ILE A 272 -3.02 6.04 4.44
CA ILE A 272 -4.33 6.67 4.24
C ILE A 272 -5.39 5.61 3.92
N VAL A 273 -5.08 4.67 3.02
CA VAL A 273 -6.01 3.59 2.61
C VAL A 273 -6.42 2.75 3.82
N VAL A 274 -5.45 2.27 4.61
CA VAL A 274 -5.74 1.49 5.82
C VAL A 274 -6.56 2.27 6.84
N MET A 275 -6.23 3.55 7.07
CA MET A 275 -6.99 4.38 8.00
C MET A 275 -8.44 4.56 7.58
N ILE A 276 -8.69 4.77 6.28
CA ILE A 276 -10.05 4.89 5.75
C ILE A 276 -10.79 3.55 5.86
N LEU A 277 -10.15 2.42 5.57
CA LEU A 277 -10.74 1.09 5.75
C LEU A 277 -11.15 0.83 7.19
N LEU A 278 -10.24 1.05 8.14
CA LEU A 278 -10.51 0.86 9.57
C LEU A 278 -11.63 1.78 10.05
N MET A 279 -11.64 3.05 9.60
CA MET A 279 -12.72 3.99 9.92
C MET A 279 -14.07 3.53 9.38
N GLN A 280 -14.13 3.00 8.16
CA GLN A 280 -15.36 2.47 7.60
C GLN A 280 -15.86 1.25 8.38
N TYR A 281 -14.98 0.30 8.72
CA TYR A 281 -15.37 -0.85 9.53
C TYR A 281 -15.90 -0.43 10.91
N PHE A 282 -15.24 0.55 11.54
CA PHE A 282 -15.68 1.09 12.82
C PHE A 282 -17.02 1.83 12.71
N TYR A 283 -17.18 2.70 11.70
CA TYR A 283 -18.45 3.37 11.37
C TYR A 283 -19.58 2.36 11.21
N LEU A 284 -19.38 1.33 10.38
CA LEU A 284 -20.37 0.30 10.10
C LEU A 284 -20.67 -0.55 11.35
N GLY A 285 -19.66 -0.84 12.16
CA GLY A 285 -19.81 -1.57 13.43
C GLY A 285 -20.70 -0.82 14.41
N ILE A 286 -20.44 0.48 14.65
CA ILE A 286 -21.30 1.33 15.48
C ILE A 286 -22.70 1.42 14.89
N TRP A 287 -22.78 1.68 13.59
CA TRP A 287 -24.05 1.87 12.90
C TRP A 287 -24.96 0.64 13.03
N TRP A 288 -24.43 -0.55 12.74
CA TRP A 288 -25.18 -1.80 12.89
C TRP A 288 -25.52 -2.08 14.35
N SER A 289 -24.58 -1.90 15.27
CA SER A 289 -24.80 -2.16 16.70
C SER A 289 -25.94 -1.31 17.27
N LEU A 290 -25.94 0.00 17.00
CA LEU A 290 -26.99 0.90 17.47
C LEU A 290 -28.34 0.64 16.79
N ARG A 291 -28.32 0.18 15.54
CA ARG A 291 -29.55 -0.18 14.82
C ARG A 291 -30.26 -1.40 15.42
N THR A 292 -29.53 -2.30 16.09
CA THR A 292 -30.15 -3.43 16.81
C THR A 292 -30.97 -3.00 18.04
N LEU A 293 -30.80 -1.77 18.55
CA LEU A 293 -31.49 -1.25 19.74
C LEU A 293 -32.93 -0.74 19.48
N ARG A 294 -33.48 -1.00 18.28
CA ARG A 294 -34.92 -0.91 17.90
C ARG A 294 -35.64 0.45 17.96
N SER A 295 -35.00 1.59 18.19
CA SER A 295 -35.68 2.90 18.10
C SER A 295 -35.39 3.65 16.79
N GLU A 296 -36.37 4.35 16.20
CA GLU A 296 -36.12 5.24 15.05
C GLU A 296 -35.14 6.37 15.41
N VAL A 297 -35.17 6.85 16.65
CA VAL A 297 -34.20 7.81 17.20
C VAL A 297 -32.76 7.28 17.11
N CYS A 298 -32.57 5.96 17.21
CA CYS A 298 -31.25 5.35 17.04
C CYS A 298 -30.70 5.51 15.61
N PHE A 299 -31.53 5.74 14.58
CA PHE A 299 -31.01 5.84 13.21
C PHE A 299 -30.14 7.08 13.01
N ASP A 300 -30.66 8.28 13.31
CA ASP A 300 -29.91 9.52 13.12
C ASP A 300 -28.76 9.63 14.13
N LEU A 301 -28.98 9.17 15.36
CA LEU A 301 -27.93 9.06 16.38
C LEU A 301 -26.81 8.12 15.94
N SER A 302 -27.12 6.99 15.30
CA SER A 302 -26.10 6.03 14.83
C SER A 302 -25.19 6.60 13.74
N HIS A 303 -25.73 7.42 12.84
CA HIS A 303 -24.93 8.14 11.85
C HIS A 303 -24.07 9.21 12.51
N ALA A 304 -24.65 9.99 13.42
CA ALA A 304 -23.95 11.04 14.15
C ALA A 304 -22.78 10.47 14.97
N LEU A 305 -22.99 9.37 15.69
CA LEU A 305 -21.93 8.71 16.46
C LEU A 305 -20.94 7.98 15.57
N GLY A 306 -21.42 7.30 14.52
CA GLY A 306 -20.59 6.56 13.59
C GLY A 306 -19.59 7.45 12.86
N VAL A 307 -19.95 8.71 12.55
CA VAL A 307 -19.08 9.64 11.81
C VAL A 307 -18.00 10.29 12.69
N LEU A 308 -18.16 10.38 14.02
CA LEU A 308 -17.18 11.03 14.91
C LEU A 308 -15.72 10.58 14.73
N PRO A 309 -15.40 9.29 14.55
CA PRO A 309 -14.03 8.82 14.30
C PRO A 309 -13.41 9.38 13.02
N SER A 310 -14.23 9.81 12.06
CA SER A 310 -13.72 10.45 10.85
C SER A 310 -13.02 11.77 11.17
N PHE A 311 -13.33 12.46 12.27
CA PHE A 311 -12.61 13.65 12.71
C PHE A 311 -11.11 13.37 12.89
N VAL A 312 -10.77 12.28 13.59
CA VAL A 312 -9.38 11.88 13.83
C VAL A 312 -8.70 11.53 12.51
N VAL A 313 -9.38 10.76 11.65
CA VAL A 313 -8.85 10.40 10.34
C VAL A 313 -8.61 11.66 9.49
N LEU A 314 -9.58 12.56 9.37
CA LEU A 314 -9.45 13.82 8.64
C LEU A 314 -8.29 14.68 9.17
N HIS A 315 -8.07 14.72 10.49
CA HIS A 315 -6.91 15.41 11.06
C HIS A 315 -5.60 14.80 10.56
N VAL A 316 -5.46 13.48 10.64
CA VAL A 316 -4.26 12.78 10.16
C VAL A 316 -4.09 12.94 8.65
N LEU A 317 -5.17 12.83 7.86
CA LEU A 317 -5.14 13.07 6.42
C LEU A 317 -4.61 14.48 6.10
N ARG A 318 -5.11 15.52 6.78
CA ARG A 318 -4.57 16.90 6.63
C ARG A 318 -3.07 16.96 6.90
N LYS A 319 -2.59 16.36 8.00
CA LYS A 319 -1.15 16.31 8.32
C LYS A 319 -0.34 15.57 7.26
N VAL A 320 -0.87 14.48 6.73
CA VAL A 320 -0.24 13.75 5.62
C VAL A 320 -0.15 14.60 4.36
N HIS A 321 -1.20 15.37 4.04
CA HIS A 321 -1.17 16.31 2.92
C HIS A 321 -0.15 17.44 3.14
N VAL A 322 0.09 17.89 4.39
CA VAL A 322 1.22 18.80 4.69
C VAL A 322 2.54 18.15 4.32
N VAL A 323 2.77 16.90 4.74
CA VAL A 323 3.99 16.14 4.39
C VAL A 323 4.14 16.01 2.87
N LYS A 324 3.05 15.72 2.15
CA LYS A 324 3.01 15.71 0.68
C LYS A 324 3.49 17.07 0.12
N HIS A 325 2.90 18.18 0.55
CA HIS A 325 3.31 19.51 0.06
C HIS A 325 4.77 19.83 0.40
N THR A 326 5.23 19.49 1.61
CA THR A 326 6.64 19.66 2.00
C THR A 326 7.57 18.84 1.12
N LEU A 327 7.21 17.60 0.79
CA LEU A 327 8.00 16.73 -0.09
C LEU A 327 8.19 17.33 -1.48
N PHE A 328 7.12 17.86 -2.08
CA PHE A 328 7.20 18.53 -3.39
C PHE A 328 7.90 19.89 -3.33
N SER A 329 7.69 20.66 -2.26
CA SER A 329 8.42 21.91 -2.04
C SER A 329 9.93 21.66 -1.90
N LYS A 330 10.34 20.57 -1.23
CA LYS A 330 11.74 20.16 -1.15
C LYS A 330 12.36 19.77 -2.49
N LEU A 331 11.56 19.29 -3.46
CA LEU A 331 12.07 19.08 -4.83
C LEU A 331 12.33 20.41 -5.53
N GLU A 332 11.49 21.41 -5.30
CA GLU A 332 11.63 22.75 -5.88
C GLU A 332 12.82 23.52 -5.29
N SER A 333 13.03 23.41 -3.98
CA SER A 333 14.16 24.04 -3.28
C SER A 333 15.38 23.13 -3.16
N PHE A 334 15.40 21.97 -3.83
CA PHE A 334 16.44 20.94 -3.65
C PHE A 334 17.83 21.53 -3.88
N ASP A 335 18.80 21.28 -2.99
CA ASP A 335 20.21 21.63 -3.20
C ASP A 335 21.08 20.43 -2.81
N ILE A 336 21.94 19.98 -3.73
CA ILE A 336 22.89 18.90 -3.48
C ILE A 336 23.91 19.27 -2.40
N SER A 337 24.19 20.56 -2.19
CA SER A 337 25.13 21.02 -1.18
C SER A 337 24.66 20.68 0.24
N GLU A 338 23.33 20.67 0.46
CA GLU A 338 22.66 20.39 1.73
C GLU A 338 22.43 18.87 1.96
N ALA A 339 22.65 18.04 0.93
CA ALA A 339 22.44 16.61 1.05
C ALA A 339 23.45 15.96 2.02
N GLN A 340 22.92 15.21 2.97
CA GLN A 340 23.67 14.55 4.03
C GLN A 340 24.32 13.26 3.52
N CYS A 341 25.57 13.04 3.92
CA CYS A 341 26.30 11.81 3.71
C CYS A 341 27.04 11.45 5.00
N THR A 342 27.08 10.17 5.37
CA THR A 342 27.75 9.71 6.60
C THR A 342 29.27 9.66 6.45
N SER A 343 29.75 9.48 5.21
CA SER A 343 31.17 9.36 4.87
C SER A 343 31.58 10.47 3.91
N ASP A 344 32.66 11.19 4.24
CA ASP A 344 33.23 12.21 3.36
C ASP A 344 33.80 11.61 2.07
N PHE A 345 34.32 10.38 2.16
CA PHE A 345 34.75 9.63 0.99
C PHE A 345 33.58 9.41 0.03
N ASP A 346 32.45 8.89 0.54
CA ASP A 346 31.26 8.65 -0.28
C ASP A 346 30.71 9.95 -0.85
N LYS A 347 30.77 11.04 -0.06
CA LYS A 347 30.37 12.37 -0.51
C LYS A 347 31.18 12.83 -1.71
N ASN A 348 32.51 12.68 -1.65
CA ASN A 348 33.40 13.03 -2.75
C ASN A 348 33.17 12.11 -3.96
N PHE A 349 33.08 10.79 -3.74
CA PHE A 349 32.79 9.81 -4.78
C PHE A 349 31.51 10.17 -5.57
N ILE A 350 30.40 10.41 -4.86
CA ILE A 350 29.11 10.72 -5.47
C ILE A 350 29.17 12.06 -6.22
N ARG A 351 29.79 13.09 -5.63
CA ARG A 351 29.88 14.41 -6.26
C ARG A 351 30.73 14.37 -7.53
N THR A 352 31.85 13.65 -7.53
CA THR A 352 32.67 13.44 -8.72
C THR A 352 31.85 12.78 -9.84
N ALA A 353 31.10 11.72 -9.52
CA ALA A 353 30.23 11.05 -10.50
C ALA A 353 29.14 12.00 -11.05
N ILE A 354 28.50 12.79 -10.18
CA ILE A 354 27.47 13.76 -10.58
C ILE A 354 28.05 14.85 -11.49
N VAL A 355 29.19 15.43 -11.14
CA VAL A 355 29.88 16.43 -11.96
C VAL A 355 30.26 15.84 -13.31
N GLN A 356 30.66 14.58 -13.36
CA GLN A 356 30.97 13.91 -14.62
C GLN A 356 29.72 13.73 -15.51
N TRP A 357 28.60 13.28 -14.95
CA TRP A 357 27.40 12.99 -15.73
C TRP A 357 26.63 14.24 -16.16
N TYR A 358 26.63 15.29 -15.31
CA TYR A 358 25.84 16.50 -15.52
C TYR A 358 26.68 17.75 -15.81
N GLY A 359 28.01 17.63 -15.81
CA GLY A 359 28.96 18.73 -16.02
C GLY A 359 29.25 19.58 -14.77
N SER A 360 28.30 19.69 -13.84
CA SER A 360 28.50 20.38 -12.54
C SER A 360 27.43 19.97 -11.51
N GLU A 361 27.70 20.22 -10.22
CA GLU A 361 26.70 20.07 -9.14
C GLU A 361 25.47 20.98 -9.36
N GLY A 362 25.69 22.18 -9.92
CA GLY A 362 24.62 23.13 -10.25
C GLY A 362 23.69 22.63 -11.36
N ALA A 363 24.25 22.12 -12.45
CA ALA A 363 23.48 21.55 -13.55
C ALA A 363 22.63 20.34 -13.11
N PHE A 364 23.17 19.50 -12.22
CA PHE A 364 22.39 18.43 -11.61
C PHE A 364 21.26 18.95 -10.73
N THR A 365 21.52 19.98 -9.91
CA THR A 365 20.50 20.63 -9.08
C THR A 365 19.37 21.19 -9.94
N ASP A 366 19.70 21.86 -11.06
CA ASP A 366 18.72 22.36 -12.03
C ASP A 366 17.93 21.23 -12.70
N PHE A 367 18.60 20.10 -13.00
CA PHE A 367 17.93 18.90 -13.49
C PHE A 367 16.89 18.36 -12.49
N VAL A 368 17.24 18.28 -11.20
CA VAL A 368 16.32 17.82 -10.14
C VAL A 368 15.13 18.77 -9.98
N ARG A 369 15.38 20.09 -9.89
CA ARG A 369 14.34 21.13 -9.73
C ARG A 369 13.44 21.27 -10.95
N GLY A 370 13.96 21.01 -12.14
CA GLY A 370 13.29 21.20 -13.42
C GLY A 370 12.72 19.89 -14.00
N PRO A 371 13.42 19.25 -14.96
CA PRO A 371 12.96 18.04 -15.66
C PRO A 371 12.47 16.93 -14.73
N LEU A 372 13.28 16.54 -13.73
CA LEU A 372 12.93 15.43 -12.84
C LEU A 372 11.67 15.77 -12.03
N ARG A 373 11.61 16.94 -11.38
CA ARG A 373 10.41 17.38 -10.66
C ARG A 373 9.15 17.30 -11.52
N LYS A 374 9.20 17.75 -12.78
CA LYS A 374 8.05 17.69 -13.71
C LYS A 374 7.63 16.25 -14.00
N GLU A 375 8.60 15.37 -14.24
CA GLU A 375 8.32 13.95 -14.47
C GLU A 375 7.74 13.27 -13.23
N LEU A 376 8.32 13.55 -12.05
CA LEU A 376 7.86 13.00 -10.77
C LEU A 376 6.46 13.51 -10.42
N ALA A 377 6.16 14.78 -10.67
CA ALA A 377 4.82 15.35 -10.50
C ALA A 377 3.81 14.73 -11.48
N ALA A 378 4.22 14.50 -12.73
CA ALA A 378 3.38 13.81 -13.71
C ALA A 378 3.13 12.34 -13.32
N SER A 379 4.15 11.66 -12.78
CA SER A 379 4.07 10.26 -12.35
C SER A 379 3.33 10.07 -11.04
N ALA A 380 3.29 11.09 -10.17
CA ALA A 380 2.45 11.09 -8.98
C ALA A 380 0.96 10.95 -9.31
N HIS A 381 0.54 11.24 -10.54
CA HIS A 381 -0.81 10.96 -11.03
C HIS A 381 -1.08 9.48 -11.29
N CYS A 382 -0.06 8.64 -11.41
CA CYS A 382 -0.21 7.21 -11.71
C CYS A 382 -0.30 6.34 -10.45
N CYS A 383 0.24 6.79 -9.31
CA CYS A 383 0.05 6.13 -8.02
C CYS A 383 -1.25 6.65 -7.39
N THR A 384 -2.38 6.21 -7.93
CA THR A 384 -3.65 6.77 -7.50
C THR A 384 -4.19 6.00 -6.31
N PHE A 385 -4.72 6.74 -5.34
CA PHE A 385 -5.65 6.19 -4.36
C PHE A 385 -6.81 5.40 -5.03
N PHE A 386 -7.10 5.68 -6.31
CA PHE A 386 -8.10 4.97 -7.11
C PHE A 386 -7.70 3.53 -7.46
N ASP A 387 -6.42 3.18 -7.44
CA ASP A 387 -5.98 1.78 -7.60
C ASP A 387 -6.48 0.91 -6.43
N TYR A 388 -6.76 1.54 -5.29
CA TYR A 388 -7.36 0.91 -4.11
C TYR A 388 -8.87 1.12 -4.01
N GLU A 389 -9.53 1.70 -5.02
CA GLU A 389 -10.93 2.13 -4.91
C GLU A 389 -11.87 0.98 -4.57
N LEU A 390 -11.74 -0.16 -5.26
CA LEU A 390 -12.55 -1.35 -4.97
C LEU A 390 -12.31 -1.86 -3.54
N LEU A 391 -11.07 -1.83 -3.09
CA LEU A 391 -10.72 -2.25 -1.73
C LEU A 391 -11.34 -1.30 -0.70
N LEU A 392 -11.27 0.00 -0.92
CA LEU A 392 -11.87 1.02 -0.07
C LEU A 392 -13.39 0.97 -0.02
N LEU A 393 -14.05 0.45 -1.06
CA LEU A 393 -15.50 0.24 -1.09
C LEU A 393 -15.93 -1.10 -0.50
N SER A 394 -14.98 -2.00 -0.19
CA SER A 394 -15.26 -3.35 0.30
C SER A 394 -16.06 -3.40 1.61
N PRO A 395 -15.82 -2.57 2.66
CA PRO A 395 -16.62 -2.62 3.89
C PRO A 395 -18.09 -2.24 3.61
N VAL A 396 -18.30 -1.23 2.77
CA VAL A 396 -19.64 -0.76 2.40
C VAL A 396 -20.34 -1.77 1.50
N ALA A 397 -19.64 -2.40 0.57
CA ALA A 397 -20.18 -3.49 -0.25
C ALA A 397 -20.66 -4.67 0.61
N ALA A 398 -19.89 -5.05 1.63
CA ALA A 398 -20.31 -6.07 2.60
C ALA A 398 -21.56 -5.64 3.37
N SER A 399 -21.64 -4.37 3.79
CA SER A 399 -22.84 -3.85 4.46
C SER A 399 -24.06 -3.84 3.54
N VAL A 400 -23.91 -3.48 2.27
CA VAL A 400 -24.98 -3.54 1.25
C VAL A 400 -25.46 -4.99 1.12
N LEU A 401 -24.54 -5.94 0.95
CA LEU A 401 -24.87 -7.35 0.82
C LEU A 401 -25.60 -7.89 2.06
N THR A 402 -25.21 -7.41 3.25
CA THR A 402 -25.88 -7.76 4.50
C THR A 402 -27.34 -7.32 4.52
N VAL A 403 -27.63 -6.11 4.04
CA VAL A 403 -29.02 -5.62 3.89
C VAL A 403 -29.79 -6.47 2.89
N ILE A 404 -29.19 -6.84 1.76
CA ILE A 404 -29.84 -7.64 0.71
C ILE A 404 -30.20 -9.04 1.23
N CYS A 405 -29.24 -9.74 1.86
CA CYS A 405 -29.47 -11.06 2.44
C CYS A 405 -30.57 -11.01 3.52
N GLY A 406 -30.51 -10.00 4.42
CA GLY A 406 -31.54 -9.81 5.43
C GLY A 406 -32.93 -9.58 4.81
N SER A 407 -33.03 -8.67 3.83
CA SER A 407 -34.31 -8.37 3.16
C SER A 407 -34.90 -9.60 2.46
N TRP A 408 -34.04 -10.42 1.85
CA TRP A 408 -34.47 -11.69 1.24
C TRP A 408 -35.00 -12.67 2.28
N LEU A 409 -34.25 -12.91 3.36
CA LEU A 409 -34.65 -13.81 4.44
C LEU A 409 -35.89 -13.32 5.22
N GLY A 410 -36.08 -12.01 5.29
CA GLY A 410 -37.28 -11.40 5.86
C GLY A 410 -38.54 -11.50 4.98
N GLY A 411 -38.44 -12.08 3.79
CA GLY A 411 -39.58 -12.28 2.89
C GLY A 411 -40.15 -10.99 2.32
N LEU A 412 -39.32 -9.95 2.12
CA LEU A 412 -39.79 -8.69 1.54
C LEU A 412 -40.28 -8.91 0.10
N PRO A 413 -41.36 -8.24 -0.34
CA PRO A 413 -41.79 -8.27 -1.73
C PRO A 413 -40.65 -7.84 -2.68
N HIS A 414 -40.52 -8.47 -3.85
CA HIS A 414 -39.45 -8.15 -4.82
C HIS A 414 -39.33 -6.64 -5.16
N PRO A 415 -40.43 -5.87 -5.33
CA PRO A 415 -40.32 -4.43 -5.54
C PRO A 415 -39.68 -3.69 -4.37
N ALA A 416 -40.00 -4.07 -3.13
CA ALA A 416 -39.42 -3.51 -1.91
C ALA A 416 -37.91 -3.83 -1.80
N ILE A 417 -37.52 -5.06 -2.14
CA ILE A 417 -36.11 -5.47 -2.23
C ILE A 417 -35.38 -4.60 -3.27
N ALA A 418 -35.96 -4.38 -4.44
CA ALA A 418 -35.34 -3.56 -5.49
C ALA A 418 -35.11 -2.11 -5.02
N VAL A 419 -36.12 -1.49 -4.39
CA VAL A 419 -36.00 -0.14 -3.79
C VAL A 419 -34.87 -0.10 -2.75
N GLN A 420 -34.84 -1.09 -1.86
CA GLN A 420 -33.80 -1.20 -0.84
C GLN A 420 -32.40 -1.37 -1.44
N VAL A 421 -32.23 -2.27 -2.41
CA VAL A 421 -30.96 -2.52 -3.11
C VAL A 421 -30.46 -1.25 -3.78
N VAL A 422 -31.29 -0.60 -4.60
CA VAL A 422 -30.91 0.61 -5.35
C VAL A 422 -30.51 1.74 -4.40
N SER A 423 -31.32 1.99 -3.36
CA SER A 423 -31.02 3.06 -2.40
C SER A 423 -29.75 2.78 -1.59
N THR A 424 -29.53 1.51 -1.19
CA THR A 424 -28.34 1.11 -0.42
C THR A 424 -27.07 1.15 -1.29
N ILE A 425 -27.14 0.73 -2.56
CA ILE A 425 -26.02 0.87 -3.51
C ILE A 425 -25.69 2.34 -3.74
N SER A 426 -26.71 3.18 -3.93
CA SER A 426 -26.52 4.63 -4.14
C SER A 426 -25.83 5.29 -2.94
N LEU A 427 -26.39 5.13 -1.73
CA LEU A 427 -25.82 5.72 -0.52
C LEU A 427 -24.46 5.10 -0.17
N GLY A 428 -24.36 3.78 -0.27
CA GLY A 428 -23.16 3.06 0.13
C GLY A 428 -22.01 3.25 -0.86
N LEU A 429 -22.14 2.69 -2.06
CA LEU A 429 -21.01 2.61 -2.99
C LEU A 429 -20.77 3.93 -3.70
N VAL A 430 -21.82 4.54 -4.24
CA VAL A 430 -21.69 5.75 -5.06
C VAL A 430 -21.41 6.96 -4.19
N TRP A 431 -22.20 7.17 -3.13
CA TRP A 431 -22.00 8.29 -2.23
C TRP A 431 -20.83 8.09 -1.26
N GLY A 432 -20.53 6.86 -0.86
CA GLY A 432 -19.30 6.55 -0.13
C GLY A 432 -18.06 6.94 -0.93
N ARG A 433 -18.01 6.59 -2.22
CA ARG A 433 -16.92 7.02 -3.13
C ARG A 433 -16.81 8.55 -3.19
N LEU A 434 -17.93 9.26 -3.33
CA LEU A 434 -17.96 10.73 -3.33
C LEU A 434 -17.45 11.33 -2.02
N SER A 435 -17.88 10.75 -0.89
CA SER A 435 -17.50 11.20 0.45
C SER A 435 -15.99 11.05 0.67
N ILE A 436 -15.41 9.94 0.21
CA ILE A 436 -13.96 9.72 0.26
C ILE A 436 -13.24 10.78 -0.59
N LYS A 437 -13.67 11.02 -1.83
CA LYS A 437 -13.06 12.06 -2.69
C LYS A 437 -13.17 13.45 -2.08
N LEU A 438 -14.35 13.80 -1.52
CA LEU A 438 -14.57 15.06 -0.83
C LEU A 438 -13.61 15.20 0.36
N SER A 439 -13.48 14.16 1.19
CA SER A 439 -12.60 14.17 2.36
C SER A 439 -11.15 14.43 1.98
N LEU A 440 -10.64 13.74 0.94
CA LEU A 440 -9.28 13.92 0.44
C LEU A 440 -9.09 15.33 -0.14
N CYS A 441 -10.06 15.82 -0.92
CA CYS A 441 -10.02 17.17 -1.50
C CYS A 441 -9.99 18.26 -0.43
N LEU A 442 -10.87 18.18 0.58
CA LEU A 442 -10.89 19.13 1.69
C LEU A 442 -9.59 19.05 2.50
N CYS A 443 -9.08 17.85 2.76
CA CYS A 443 -7.83 17.67 3.52
C CYS A 443 -6.61 18.21 2.79
N ASP A 444 -6.53 18.04 1.46
CA ASP A 444 -5.47 18.61 0.61
C ASP A 444 -5.58 20.14 0.56
N ARG A 445 -6.78 20.66 0.24
CA ARG A 445 -7.03 22.12 0.12
C ARG A 445 -6.77 22.87 1.42
N PHE A 446 -7.09 22.27 2.56
CA PHE A 446 -6.90 22.85 3.89
C PHE A 446 -5.78 22.16 4.67
N ALA A 447 -4.78 21.59 3.99
CA ALA A 447 -3.67 20.89 4.63
C ALA A 447 -2.87 21.84 5.54
N GLN A 448 -2.41 22.97 4.98
CA GLN A 448 -1.58 23.93 5.70
C GLN A 448 -2.34 24.51 6.92
N PRO A 449 -1.76 24.45 8.13
CA PRO A 449 -2.38 25.01 9.31
C PRO A 449 -2.42 26.54 9.20
N ARG A 450 -3.62 27.13 9.30
CA ARG A 450 -3.79 28.59 9.35
C ARG A 450 -3.50 29.16 10.74
N TRP A 451 -3.56 28.30 11.77
CA TRP A 451 -3.33 28.65 13.15
C TRP A 451 -2.34 27.67 13.78
N SER A 452 -1.50 28.14 14.69
CA SER A 452 -0.59 27.28 15.45
C SER A 452 -1.32 26.48 16.53
N ASP A 453 -0.66 25.41 16.98
CA ASP A 453 -1.02 24.68 18.21
C ASP A 453 -2.43 24.06 18.19
N ALA A 454 -3.14 24.14 19.32
CA ALA A 454 -4.46 23.55 19.50
C ALA A 454 -5.52 24.11 18.53
N ARG A 455 -5.30 25.30 17.96
CA ARG A 455 -6.23 25.90 16.99
C ARG A 455 -6.23 25.19 15.64
N ASP A 456 -5.22 24.37 15.33
CA ASP A 456 -5.25 23.54 14.12
C ASP A 456 -6.39 22.49 14.15
N TYR A 457 -6.80 22.05 15.35
CA TYR A 457 -7.97 21.19 15.51
C TYR A 457 -9.27 21.89 15.13
N LEU A 458 -9.36 23.23 15.29
CA LEU A 458 -10.52 24.00 14.85
C LEU A 458 -10.64 23.98 13.31
N GLN A 459 -9.51 24.06 12.59
CA GLN A 459 -9.51 23.92 11.13
C GLN A 459 -9.96 22.51 10.71
N THR A 460 -9.53 21.46 11.42
CA THR A 460 -10.05 20.10 11.16
C THR A 460 -11.54 20.02 11.50
N LEU A 461 -11.99 20.64 12.59
CA LEU A 461 -13.39 20.63 13.00
C LEU A 461 -14.28 21.23 11.91
N LEU A 462 -13.88 22.36 11.32
CA LEU A 462 -14.60 22.96 10.20
C LEU A 462 -14.67 22.02 8.98
N VAL A 463 -13.55 21.39 8.61
CA VAL A 463 -13.50 20.38 7.54
C VAL A 463 -14.43 19.20 7.85
N PHE A 464 -14.40 18.71 9.09
CA PHE A 464 -15.24 17.62 9.56
C PHE A 464 -16.72 17.99 9.53
N LEU A 465 -17.11 19.20 9.94
CA LEU A 465 -18.51 19.64 9.91
C LEU A 465 -19.05 19.69 8.47
N ILE A 466 -18.25 20.17 7.50
CA ILE A 466 -18.61 20.14 6.08
C ILE A 466 -18.78 18.69 5.59
N PHE A 467 -17.83 17.81 5.94
CA PHE A 467 -17.90 16.40 5.58
C PHE A 467 -19.12 15.69 6.20
N ALA A 468 -19.37 15.90 7.49
CA ALA A 468 -20.50 15.31 8.21
C ALA A 468 -21.84 15.80 7.66
N ALA A 469 -21.97 17.10 7.37
CA ALA A 469 -23.16 17.65 6.72
C ALA A 469 -23.41 17.01 5.35
N PHE A 470 -22.36 16.78 4.55
CA PHE A 470 -22.46 16.12 3.25
C PHE A 470 -22.93 14.66 3.37
N VAL A 471 -22.39 13.90 4.32
CA VAL A 471 -22.81 12.51 4.58
C VAL A 471 -24.24 12.45 5.11
N PHE A 472 -24.61 13.35 6.02
CA PHE A 472 -25.94 13.40 6.60
C PHE A 472 -27.00 13.80 5.56
N ALA A 473 -26.73 14.82 4.74
CA ALA A 473 -27.63 15.24 3.66
C ALA A 473 -27.95 14.09 2.70
N ALA A 474 -26.95 13.30 2.33
CA ALA A 474 -27.16 12.15 1.46
C ALA A 474 -27.94 11.02 2.13
N THR A 475 -27.74 10.82 3.43
CA THR A 475 -28.53 9.87 4.22
C THR A 475 -30.00 10.28 4.25
N VAL A 476 -30.30 11.56 4.47
CA VAL A 476 -31.67 12.10 4.43
C VAL A 476 -32.29 11.96 3.04
N LEU A 477 -31.55 12.32 1.98
CA LEU A 477 -32.01 12.19 0.60
C LEU A 477 -32.26 10.72 0.20
N SER A 478 -31.38 9.81 0.61
CA SER A 478 -31.54 8.36 0.38
C SER A 478 -32.78 7.81 1.10
N ARG A 479 -33.04 8.25 2.34
CA ARG A 479 -34.27 7.90 3.07
C ARG A 479 -35.52 8.39 2.34
N ALA A 480 -35.53 9.67 1.94
CA ALA A 480 -36.65 10.27 1.22
C ALA A 480 -36.89 9.56 -0.13
N ALA A 481 -35.83 9.30 -0.89
CA ALA A 481 -35.92 8.58 -2.17
C ALA A 481 -36.47 7.15 -1.98
N LYS A 482 -36.04 6.48 -0.91
CA LYS A 482 -36.50 5.13 -0.55
C LYS A 482 -37.98 5.12 -0.14
N SER A 483 -38.45 6.12 0.60
CA SER A 483 -39.86 6.20 1.02
C SER A 483 -40.81 6.62 -0.10
N CYS A 484 -40.32 7.27 -1.15
CA CYS A 484 -41.15 7.77 -2.24
C CYS A 484 -41.45 6.71 -3.31
N SER A 485 -40.42 6.15 -3.96
CA SER A 485 -40.60 5.13 -5.02
C SER A 485 -39.27 4.56 -5.51
N LEU A 486 -39.34 3.47 -6.30
CA LEU A 486 -38.20 2.96 -7.05
C LEU A 486 -37.62 4.00 -8.02
N LYS A 487 -38.48 4.77 -8.70
CA LYS A 487 -38.05 5.83 -9.64
C LYS A 487 -37.22 6.91 -8.91
N ALA A 488 -37.65 7.32 -7.72
CA ALA A 488 -36.91 8.28 -6.90
C ALA A 488 -35.55 7.71 -6.45
N SER A 489 -35.50 6.44 -6.04
CA SER A 489 -34.25 5.76 -5.69
C SER A 489 -33.28 5.64 -6.88
N LEU A 490 -33.79 5.34 -8.08
CA LEU A 490 -33.00 5.34 -9.32
C LEU A 490 -32.50 6.73 -9.69
N ALA A 491 -33.33 7.77 -9.54
CA ALA A 491 -32.91 9.15 -9.78
C ALA A 491 -31.77 9.57 -8.83
N PHE A 492 -31.85 9.19 -7.54
CA PHE A 492 -30.78 9.41 -6.58
C PHE A 492 -29.49 8.68 -6.96
N LEU A 493 -29.59 7.43 -7.43
CA LEU A 493 -28.45 6.67 -7.93
C LEU A 493 -27.80 7.34 -9.15
N LEU A 494 -28.59 7.73 -10.15
CA LEU A 494 -28.10 8.40 -11.35
C LEU A 494 -27.44 9.73 -11.02
N PHE A 495 -28.04 10.52 -10.11
CA PHE A 495 -27.43 11.75 -9.61
C PHE A 495 -26.08 11.48 -8.96
N GLY A 496 -25.99 10.50 -8.05
CA GLY A 496 -24.72 10.12 -7.43
C GLY A 496 -23.67 9.68 -8.45
N LEU A 497 -24.05 8.90 -9.47
CA LEU A 497 -23.13 8.43 -10.52
C LEU A 497 -22.60 9.61 -11.36
N LEU A 498 -23.48 10.54 -11.75
CA LEU A 498 -23.10 11.76 -12.47
C LEU A 498 -22.16 12.63 -11.63
N SER A 499 -22.49 12.88 -10.35
CA SER A 499 -21.63 13.59 -9.41
C SER A 499 -20.28 12.90 -9.24
N SER A 500 -20.25 11.56 -9.16
CA SER A 500 -19.01 10.79 -9.05
C SER A 500 -18.13 10.95 -10.29
N CYS A 501 -18.72 10.90 -11.49
CA CYS A 501 -18.03 11.14 -12.74
C CYS A 501 -17.44 12.56 -12.83
N LEU A 502 -18.22 13.59 -12.43
CA LEU A 502 -17.76 14.98 -12.39
C LEU A 502 -16.63 15.18 -11.36
N SER A 503 -16.78 14.61 -10.16
CA SER A 503 -15.77 14.69 -9.10
C SER A 503 -14.43 14.06 -9.51
N SER A 504 -14.44 12.99 -10.32
CA SER A 504 -13.20 12.39 -10.86
C SER A 504 -12.42 13.34 -11.76
N ARG A 505 -13.09 14.30 -12.42
CA ARG A 505 -12.42 15.33 -13.22
C ARG A 505 -11.78 16.38 -12.29
N LEU A 506 -12.49 16.81 -11.26
CA LEU A 506 -11.99 17.80 -10.29
C LEU A 506 -10.86 17.25 -9.42
N ALA A 507 -10.97 16.00 -8.97
CA ALA A 507 -9.91 15.34 -8.19
C ALA A 507 -8.61 15.29 -9.00
N ARG A 508 -8.68 14.98 -10.30
CA ARG A 508 -7.50 15.01 -11.18
C ARG A 508 -6.85 16.39 -11.28
N MET A 509 -7.59 17.47 -11.05
CA MET A 509 -7.03 18.83 -11.00
C MET A 509 -6.38 19.13 -9.66
N SER A 510 -6.98 18.75 -8.52
CA SER A 510 -6.40 18.98 -7.18
C SER A 510 -5.09 18.25 -6.96
N TRP A 511 -4.88 17.11 -7.64
CA TRP A 511 -3.64 16.36 -7.58
C TRP A 511 -2.55 16.88 -8.54
N ARG A 512 -2.84 17.90 -9.36
CA ARG A 512 -1.80 18.64 -10.11
C ARG A 512 -1.14 19.62 -9.15
N LEU A 513 0.12 19.35 -8.84
CA LEU A 513 0.99 20.31 -8.14
C LEU A 513 1.35 21.46 -9.06
#